data_AF-A0A9P6MJD4-F1
#
_entry.id   AF-A0A9P6MJD4-F1
#
_cell.length_a   1.000
_cell.length_b   1.000
_cell.length_c   1.000
_cell.angle_alpha   90.00
_cell.angle_beta   90.00
_cell.angle_gamma   90.00
#
_symmetry.space_group_name_H-M   'P 1'
#
loop_
_entity.id
_entity.type
_entity.pdbx_description
1 polymer ?
#
loop_
_entity_poly.entity_id
_entity_poly.type
_entity_poly.pdbx_seq_one_letter_code
_entity_poly.pdbx_strand_id
1 'polypeptide(L)'
;MLPIPTKGLSTEAMTKLSQASDNEYTVLYFPWYESSPTLRAILAMYAKKYTFAHPDVGWVSLKLNTPYSHLPILYEASATSETLELVELSVIEIYLGKVSGLKQIPEWTLFDEQALKENSLNGNYVGDMMSVADLRTATIIDAVRAISGGKLISREKIPAIMAMCDHVQQDPKYADWKASDQWKALTKETITRFNLSPA
;
A
#
# COMPACT_ATOMS: atom_id res chain seq x y z
N MET A 1 -9.70 23.71 -14.34
CA MET A 1 -8.36 24.31 -14.23
C MET A 1 -7.60 23.54 -13.16
N LEU A 2 -6.34 23.18 -13.38
CA LEU A 2 -5.56 22.46 -12.35
C LEU A 2 -5.21 23.41 -11.19
N PRO A 3 -5.14 22.92 -9.94
CA PRO A 3 -4.61 23.70 -8.83
C PRO A 3 -3.20 24.22 -9.12
N ILE A 4 -2.87 25.40 -8.60
CA ILE A 4 -1.54 26.00 -8.73
C ILE A 4 -0.75 25.69 -7.45
N PRO A 5 0.35 24.92 -7.52
CA PRO A 5 1.16 24.59 -6.34
C PRO A 5 1.73 25.83 -5.67
N THR A 6 1.68 25.85 -4.34
CA THR A 6 2.35 26.88 -3.56
C THR A 6 3.85 26.60 -3.52
N LYS A 7 4.66 27.51 -4.08
CA LYS A 7 6.12 27.37 -4.08
C LYS A 7 6.70 27.59 -2.68
N GLY A 8 7.60 26.70 -2.27
CA GLY A 8 8.31 26.84 -0.99
C GLY A 8 7.40 26.68 0.22
N LEU A 9 6.52 25.67 0.22
CA LEU A 9 5.67 25.35 1.36
C LEU A 9 6.51 25.25 2.64
N SER A 10 6.10 25.98 3.68
CA SER A 10 6.77 25.89 4.98
C SER A 10 6.41 24.58 5.68
N THR A 11 7.27 24.13 6.60
CA THR A 11 6.98 22.96 7.46
C THR A 11 5.68 23.15 8.25
N GLU A 12 5.39 24.39 8.67
CA GLU A 12 4.15 24.72 9.38
C GLU A 12 2.91 24.53 8.48
N ALA A 13 2.97 25.00 7.23
CA ALA A 13 1.92 24.80 6.25
C ALA A 13 1.68 23.32 5.94
N MET A 14 2.76 22.55 5.76
CA MET A 14 2.66 21.10 5.56
C MET A 14 2.01 20.39 6.76
N THR A 15 2.36 20.80 7.98
CA THR A 15 1.76 20.26 9.21
C THR A 15 0.27 20.55 9.25
N LYS A 16 -0.14 21.80 8.99
CA LYS A 16 -1.55 22.20 8.94
C LYS A 16 -2.33 21.40 7.90
N LEU A 17 -1.79 21.24 6.69
CA LEU A 17 -2.39 20.40 5.65
C LEU A 17 -2.62 18.97 6.15
N SER A 18 -1.59 18.31 6.69
CA SER A 18 -1.69 16.92 7.16
C SER A 18 -2.67 16.69 8.32
N GLN A 19 -3.09 17.75 9.01
CA GLN A 19 -4.02 17.70 10.15
C GLN A 19 -5.44 18.12 9.77
N ALA A 20 -5.60 18.79 8.62
CA ALA A 20 -6.89 19.29 8.18
C ALA A 20 -7.76 18.15 7.62
N SER A 21 -9.04 18.17 7.95
CA SER A 21 -10.01 17.12 7.57
C SER A 21 -10.92 17.55 6.40
N ASP A 22 -10.79 18.79 5.97
CA ASP A 22 -11.62 19.43 4.95
C ASP A 22 -10.84 19.84 3.70
N ASN A 23 -9.61 19.32 3.54
CA ASN A 23 -8.81 19.53 2.35
C ASN A 23 -9.50 19.00 1.09
N GLU A 24 -9.21 19.64 -0.04
CA GLU A 24 -9.69 19.25 -1.36
C GLU A 24 -8.56 18.62 -2.17
N TYR A 25 -8.81 17.42 -2.70
CA TYR A 25 -7.80 16.68 -3.45
C TYR A 25 -8.08 16.72 -4.95
N THR A 26 -7.06 16.91 -5.77
CA THR A 26 -7.14 16.71 -7.21
C THR A 26 -6.04 15.76 -7.66
N VAL A 27 -6.38 14.65 -8.30
CA VAL A 27 -5.41 13.75 -8.90
C VAL A 27 -5.38 13.98 -10.40
N LEU A 28 -4.25 14.44 -10.93
CA LEU A 28 -4.01 14.45 -12.37
C LEU A 28 -3.45 13.08 -12.78
N TYR A 29 -4.20 12.34 -13.59
CA TYR A 29 -3.77 11.07 -14.13
C TYR A 29 -4.47 10.71 -15.44
N PHE A 30 -3.93 9.76 -16.19
CA PHE A 30 -4.66 9.18 -17.32
C PHE A 30 -5.93 8.47 -16.84
N PRO A 31 -7.00 8.43 -17.67
CA PRO A 31 -8.24 7.72 -17.34
C PRO A 31 -8.10 6.19 -17.44
N TRP A 32 -6.96 5.65 -17.00
CA TRP A 32 -6.69 4.20 -16.97
C TRP A 32 -7.05 3.65 -15.60
N TYR A 33 -7.63 2.46 -15.56
CA TYR A 33 -8.06 1.84 -14.31
C TYR A 33 -6.88 1.26 -13.51
N GLU A 34 -5.90 0.68 -14.19
CA GLU A 34 -5.01 -0.33 -13.60
C GLU A 34 -3.90 0.20 -12.70
N SER A 35 -3.46 1.44 -12.90
CA SER A 35 -2.22 1.95 -12.30
C SER A 35 -2.42 2.89 -11.11
N SER A 36 -3.64 3.06 -10.61
CA SER A 36 -3.89 3.81 -9.37
C SER A 36 -5.17 3.39 -8.60
N PRO A 37 -5.58 2.10 -8.58
CA PRO A 37 -6.81 1.70 -7.89
C PRO A 37 -6.74 1.96 -6.39
N THR A 38 -5.58 1.75 -5.76
CA THR A 38 -5.36 2.00 -4.33
C THR A 38 -5.49 3.48 -4.01
N LEU A 39 -4.74 4.36 -4.69
CA LEU A 39 -4.91 5.81 -4.61
C LEU A 39 -6.38 6.25 -4.73
N ARG A 40 -7.10 5.75 -5.74
CA ARG A 40 -8.53 6.08 -5.94
C ARG A 40 -9.40 5.59 -4.79
N ALA A 41 -9.15 4.39 -4.28
CA ALA A 41 -9.87 3.83 -3.14
C ALA A 41 -9.63 4.65 -1.87
N ILE A 42 -8.38 5.04 -1.58
CA ILE A 42 -8.05 5.87 -0.42
C ILE A 42 -8.83 7.19 -0.48
N LEU A 43 -8.79 7.89 -1.62
CA LEU A 43 -9.53 9.14 -1.78
C LEU A 43 -11.05 8.92 -1.67
N ALA A 44 -11.59 7.90 -2.32
CA ALA A 44 -13.03 7.62 -2.26
C ALA A 44 -13.54 7.30 -0.84
N MET A 45 -12.70 6.66 -0.02
CA MET A 45 -13.06 6.26 1.35
C MET A 45 -12.83 7.36 2.38
N TYR A 46 -11.77 8.16 2.23
CA TYR A 46 -11.28 9.04 3.30
C TYR A 46 -11.28 10.52 2.93
N ALA A 47 -11.23 10.88 1.64
CA ALA A 47 -11.28 12.28 1.26
C ALA A 47 -12.73 12.78 1.23
N LYS A 48 -12.99 13.89 1.93
CA LYS A 48 -14.30 14.56 1.92
C LYS A 48 -14.65 15.14 0.55
N LYS A 49 -13.63 15.63 -0.17
CA LYS A 49 -13.76 16.22 -1.50
C LYS A 49 -12.56 15.82 -2.35
N TYR A 50 -12.82 15.25 -3.52
CA TYR A 50 -11.77 14.90 -4.47
C TYR A 50 -12.25 15.03 -5.91
N THR A 51 -11.30 15.26 -6.83
CA THR A 51 -11.51 15.30 -8.27
C THR A 51 -10.45 14.48 -8.99
N PHE A 52 -10.85 13.67 -9.96
CA PHE A 52 -9.92 13.04 -10.91
C PHE A 52 -9.87 13.89 -12.17
N ALA A 53 -8.72 14.53 -12.40
CA ALA A 53 -8.45 15.31 -13.59
C ALA A 53 -7.67 14.46 -14.61
N HIS A 54 -7.93 14.70 -15.89
CA HIS A 54 -7.29 13.98 -16.98
C HIS A 54 -6.61 14.97 -17.94
N PRO A 55 -5.46 14.60 -18.53
CA PRO A 55 -4.87 15.39 -19.60
C PRO A 55 -5.65 15.14 -20.90
N ASP A 56 -6.83 15.74 -21.03
CA ASP A 56 -7.80 15.44 -22.11
C ASP A 56 -7.24 15.71 -23.52
N VAL A 57 -6.42 16.75 -23.68
CA VAL A 57 -5.67 17.06 -24.91
C VAL A 57 -4.34 17.71 -24.52
N GLY A 58 -3.24 17.29 -25.13
CA GLY A 58 -1.96 18.00 -24.99
C GLY A 58 -1.08 17.56 -23.83
N TRP A 59 -1.12 16.27 -23.44
CA TRP A 59 -0.14 15.72 -22.48
C TRP A 59 1.30 16.10 -22.87
N VAL A 60 1.66 16.09 -24.16
CA VAL A 60 2.99 16.49 -24.62
C VAL A 60 3.38 17.90 -24.15
N SER A 61 2.45 18.85 -24.22
CA SER A 61 2.67 20.23 -23.76
C SER A 61 2.61 20.34 -22.24
N LEU A 62 1.68 19.62 -21.59
CA LEU A 62 1.52 19.64 -20.14
C LEU A 62 2.70 18.98 -19.42
N LYS A 63 3.26 17.91 -19.99
CA LYS A 63 4.37 17.12 -19.46
C LYS A 63 5.59 17.97 -19.12
N LEU A 64 5.88 19.00 -19.92
CA LEU A 64 7.01 19.89 -19.66
C LEU A 64 6.81 20.77 -18.42
N ASN A 65 5.57 20.92 -17.98
CA ASN A 65 5.19 21.73 -16.81
C ASN A 65 4.89 20.87 -15.57
N THR A 66 4.89 19.54 -15.67
CA THR A 66 4.73 18.68 -14.49
C THR A 66 6.08 18.39 -13.84
N PRO A 67 6.14 18.21 -12.51
CA PRO A 67 7.38 17.80 -11.87
C PRO A 67 7.86 16.48 -12.46
N TYR A 68 9.13 16.47 -12.87
CA TYR A 68 9.80 15.34 -13.52
C TYR A 68 9.10 14.80 -14.77
N SER A 69 8.17 15.55 -15.37
CA SER A 69 7.45 15.12 -16.56
C SER A 69 6.68 13.79 -16.40
N HIS A 70 6.25 13.48 -15.17
CA HIS A 70 5.61 12.23 -14.78
C HIS A 70 4.18 12.43 -14.26
N LEU A 71 3.44 11.32 -14.16
CA LEU A 71 2.12 11.17 -13.56
C LEU A 71 2.10 9.85 -12.74
N PRO A 72 1.25 9.69 -11.71
CA PRO A 72 0.26 10.65 -11.22
C PRO A 72 0.85 11.82 -10.43
N ILE A 73 0.04 12.88 -10.32
CA ILE A 73 0.27 14.03 -9.44
C ILE A 73 -0.95 14.19 -8.54
N LEU A 74 -0.72 14.32 -7.24
CA LEU A 74 -1.73 14.70 -6.26
C LEU A 74 -1.54 16.19 -5.94
N TYR A 75 -2.62 16.94 -6.07
CA TYR A 75 -2.76 18.28 -5.50
C TYR A 75 -3.66 18.19 -4.27
N GLU A 76 -3.22 18.79 -3.18
CA GLU A 76 -4.02 18.94 -1.96
C GLU A 76 -4.12 20.43 -1.62
N ALA A 77 -5.32 20.96 -1.68
CA ALA A 77 -5.61 22.35 -1.37
C ALA A 77 -6.22 22.46 0.02
N SER A 78 -5.64 23.33 0.86
CA SER A 78 -6.22 23.69 2.16
C SER A 78 -7.29 24.77 2.00
N ALA A 79 -8.10 24.94 3.06
CA ALA A 79 -8.97 26.11 3.19
C ALA A 79 -8.18 27.44 3.23
N THR A 80 -6.87 27.42 3.56
CA THR A 80 -5.99 28.60 3.62
C THR A 80 -5.37 28.98 2.27
N SER A 81 -5.84 28.39 1.16
CA SER A 81 -5.33 28.63 -0.20
C SER A 81 -3.89 28.15 -0.46
N GLU A 82 -3.33 27.32 0.43
CA GLU A 82 -2.06 26.65 0.18
C GLU A 82 -2.31 25.34 -0.57
N THR A 83 -1.49 25.05 -1.58
CA THR A 83 -1.61 23.82 -2.37
C THR A 83 -0.30 23.03 -2.33
N LEU A 84 -0.36 21.83 -1.76
CA LEU A 84 0.70 20.84 -1.83
C LEU A 84 0.63 20.08 -3.16
N GLU A 85 1.78 19.89 -3.80
CA GLU A 85 1.93 19.05 -4.98
C GLU A 85 2.83 17.85 -4.63
N LEU A 86 2.32 16.65 -4.83
CA LEU A 86 3.06 15.40 -4.66
C LEU A 86 3.07 14.62 -5.97
N VAL A 87 4.23 14.05 -6.27
CA VAL A 87 4.48 13.18 -7.43
C VAL A 87 5.01 11.83 -6.97
N GLU A 88 5.00 10.85 -7.87
CA GLU A 88 5.29 9.43 -7.61
C GLU A 88 4.17 8.72 -6.84
N LEU A 89 3.58 7.70 -7.46
CA LEU A 89 2.41 6.98 -6.91
C LEU A 89 2.67 6.45 -5.49
N SER A 90 3.84 5.86 -5.25
CA SER A 90 4.17 5.30 -3.93
C SER A 90 4.28 6.38 -2.85
N VAL A 91 4.82 7.56 -3.18
CA VAL A 91 4.90 8.70 -2.25
C VAL A 91 3.51 9.22 -1.93
N ILE A 92 2.66 9.35 -2.96
CA ILE A 92 1.27 9.79 -2.82
C ILE A 92 0.49 8.80 -1.93
N GLU A 93 0.59 7.50 -2.18
CA GLU A 93 -0.11 6.48 -1.39
C GLU A 93 0.39 6.43 0.06
N ILE A 94 1.71 6.57 0.29
CA ILE A 94 2.26 6.65 1.64
C ILE A 94 1.74 7.88 2.38
N TYR A 95 1.74 9.03 1.70
CA TYR A 95 1.25 10.28 2.24
C TYR A 95 -0.24 10.20 2.61
N LEU A 96 -1.09 9.79 1.65
CA LEU A 96 -2.52 9.65 1.87
C LEU A 96 -2.85 8.62 2.93
N GLY A 97 -2.10 7.51 2.97
CA GLY A 97 -2.22 6.52 4.03
C GLY A 97 -2.00 7.13 5.41
N LYS A 98 -0.92 7.92 5.56
CA LYS A 98 -0.60 8.61 6.81
C LYS A 98 -1.68 9.60 7.25
N VAL A 99 -2.13 10.49 6.35
CA VAL A 99 -3.14 11.52 6.71
C VAL A 99 -4.54 10.92 6.93
N SER A 100 -4.83 9.75 6.33
CA SER A 100 -6.09 9.03 6.53
C SER A 100 -6.07 8.11 7.76
N GLY A 101 -4.93 8.00 8.47
CA GLY A 101 -4.77 7.06 9.58
C GLY A 101 -4.76 5.58 9.15
N LEU A 102 -4.50 5.29 7.88
CA LEU A 102 -4.32 3.93 7.39
C LEU A 102 -2.99 3.38 7.88
N LYS A 103 -3.04 2.20 8.49
CA LYS A 103 -1.85 1.52 8.97
C LYS A 103 -1.00 1.02 7.81
N GLN A 104 0.27 1.39 7.80
CA GLN A 104 1.21 0.91 6.80
C GLN A 104 1.65 -0.53 7.10
N ILE A 105 2.14 -1.26 6.09
CA ILE A 105 2.64 -2.64 6.26
C ILE A 105 3.61 -2.76 7.46
N PRO A 106 4.60 -1.85 7.66
CA PRO A 106 5.46 -1.90 8.85
C PRO A 106 4.68 -1.87 10.17
N GLU A 107 3.66 -1.03 10.28
CA GLU A 107 2.84 -0.92 11.50
C GLU A 107 1.97 -2.17 11.71
N TRP A 108 1.40 -2.72 10.64
CA TRP A 108 0.70 -4.01 10.68
C TRP A 108 1.65 -5.11 11.18
N THR A 109 2.82 -5.23 10.55
CA THR A 109 3.80 -6.26 10.96
C THR A 109 4.30 -6.09 12.39
N LEU A 110 4.44 -4.86 12.89
CA LEU A 110 4.86 -4.63 14.29
C LEU A 110 3.78 -5.07 15.29
N PHE A 111 2.51 -4.80 14.99
CA PHE A 111 1.39 -5.25 15.82
C PHE A 111 1.33 -6.77 15.88
N ASP A 112 1.41 -7.44 14.72
CA ASP A 112 1.38 -8.90 14.64
C ASP A 112 2.61 -9.57 15.27
N GLU A 113 3.81 -9.00 15.08
CA GLU A 113 5.02 -9.42 15.78
C GLU A 113 4.87 -9.36 17.29
N GLN A 114 4.28 -8.27 17.80
CA GLN A 114 4.06 -8.09 19.23
C GLN A 114 3.03 -9.09 19.77
N ALA A 115 1.93 -9.32 19.06
CA ALA A 115 0.92 -10.31 19.45
C ALA A 115 1.52 -11.73 19.55
N LEU A 116 2.37 -12.11 18.59
CA LEU A 116 3.07 -13.40 18.63
C LEU A 116 4.08 -13.48 19.78
N LYS A 117 4.77 -12.37 20.10
CA LYS A 117 5.68 -12.30 21.25
C LYS A 117 4.95 -12.47 22.58
N GLU A 118 3.79 -11.82 22.72
CA GLU A 118 2.94 -11.93 23.91
C GLU A 118 2.38 -13.33 24.08
N ASN A 119 2.15 -14.06 22.98
CA ASN A 119 1.79 -15.47 23.00
C ASN A 119 3.01 -16.42 23.08
N SER A 120 4.07 -16.01 23.78
CA SER A 120 5.28 -16.81 24.07
C SER A 120 6.07 -17.29 22.85
N LEU A 121 5.87 -16.69 21.67
CA LEU A 121 6.58 -17.07 20.43
C LEU A 121 6.45 -18.56 20.06
N ASN A 122 5.35 -19.21 20.46
CA ASN A 122 5.16 -20.64 20.22
C ASN A 122 4.74 -20.99 18.78
N GLY A 123 4.73 -20.00 17.88
CA GLY A 123 4.35 -20.16 16.48
C GLY A 123 2.85 -20.02 16.20
N ASN A 124 2.03 -19.63 17.18
CA ASN A 124 0.60 -19.41 17.00
C ASN A 124 0.18 -18.03 17.54
N TYR A 125 -0.88 -17.45 16.97
CA TYR A 125 -1.48 -16.21 17.48
C TYR A 125 -2.30 -16.41 18.78
N VAL A 126 -2.89 -17.58 18.99
CA VAL A 126 -3.85 -17.83 20.09
C VAL A 126 -3.54 -19.14 20.78
N GLY A 127 -3.00 -19.07 22.02
CA GLY A 127 -2.69 -20.26 22.80
C GLY A 127 -1.67 -21.14 22.07
N ASP A 128 -1.82 -22.45 22.14
CA ASP A 128 -0.91 -23.46 21.57
C ASP A 128 -1.47 -24.17 20.33
N MET A 129 -2.50 -23.60 19.69
CA MET A 129 -3.19 -24.19 18.54
C MET A 129 -3.18 -23.27 17.33
N MET A 130 -3.10 -23.87 16.15
CA MET A 130 -3.27 -23.16 14.89
C MET A 130 -4.69 -22.57 14.79
N SER A 131 -4.75 -21.27 14.52
CA SER A 131 -5.97 -20.50 14.36
C SER A 131 -6.15 -20.01 12.92
N VAL A 132 -7.32 -19.46 12.62
CA VAL A 132 -7.58 -18.80 11.34
C VAL A 132 -6.67 -17.59 11.13
N ALA A 133 -6.21 -16.94 12.21
CA ALA A 133 -5.28 -15.82 12.11
C ALA A 133 -3.93 -16.27 11.55
N ASP A 134 -3.41 -17.41 12.00
CA ASP A 134 -2.13 -17.99 11.51
C ASP A 134 -2.19 -18.25 10.00
N LEU A 135 -3.25 -18.93 9.54
CA LEU A 135 -3.44 -19.24 8.11
C LEU A 135 -3.59 -17.99 7.24
N ARG A 136 -4.36 -16.99 7.71
CA ARG A 136 -4.55 -15.72 7.00
C ARG A 136 -3.25 -14.93 6.90
N THR A 137 -2.54 -14.78 8.01
CA THR A 137 -1.26 -14.07 8.02
C THR A 137 -0.26 -14.79 7.12
N ALA A 138 -0.10 -16.11 7.22
CA ALA A 138 0.81 -16.87 6.35
C ALA A 138 0.51 -16.65 4.86
N THR A 139 -0.77 -16.63 4.47
CA THR A 139 -1.20 -16.37 3.08
C THR A 139 -0.87 -14.94 2.65
N ILE A 140 -1.12 -13.94 3.51
CA ILE A 140 -0.81 -12.53 3.23
C ILE A 140 0.70 -12.33 3.10
N ILE A 141 1.50 -12.94 3.98
CA ILE A 141 2.96 -12.87 3.94
C ILE A 141 3.51 -13.47 2.64
N ASP A 142 3.00 -14.63 2.21
CA ASP A 142 3.38 -15.23 0.94
C ASP A 142 3.08 -14.28 -0.25
N ALA A 143 1.88 -13.66 -0.27
CA ALA A 143 1.50 -12.70 -1.30
C ALA A 143 2.37 -11.43 -1.29
N VAL A 144 2.60 -10.83 -0.11
CA VAL A 144 3.44 -9.62 0.01
C VAL A 144 4.88 -9.93 -0.38
N ARG A 145 5.42 -11.10 -0.02
CA ARG A 145 6.77 -11.51 -0.45
C ARG A 145 6.85 -11.70 -1.96
N ALA A 146 5.86 -12.35 -2.57
CA ALA A 146 5.80 -12.53 -4.02
C ALA A 146 5.74 -11.19 -4.77
N ILE A 147 4.90 -10.26 -4.32
CA ILE A 147 4.75 -8.94 -4.95
C ILE A 147 5.98 -8.05 -4.73
N SER A 148 6.58 -8.07 -3.54
CA SER A 148 7.70 -7.19 -3.19
C SER A 148 9.08 -7.76 -3.50
N GLY A 149 9.18 -9.01 -3.94
CA GLY A 149 10.45 -9.73 -4.06
C GLY A 149 11.19 -9.84 -2.71
N GLY A 150 10.45 -9.95 -1.61
CA GLY A 150 11.00 -10.01 -0.25
C GLY A 150 11.60 -8.70 0.29
N LYS A 151 11.48 -7.57 -0.41
CA LYS A 151 12.09 -6.29 0.02
C LYS A 151 11.37 -5.67 1.23
N LEU A 152 10.04 -5.81 1.29
CA LEU A 152 9.23 -5.21 2.36
C LEU A 152 9.23 -6.07 3.62
N ILE A 153 9.24 -7.39 3.45
CA ILE A 153 9.09 -8.37 4.52
C ILE A 153 10.22 -9.40 4.42
N SER A 154 10.95 -9.58 5.53
CA SER A 154 12.02 -10.58 5.66
C SER A 154 12.09 -11.12 7.09
N ARG A 155 12.78 -12.26 7.28
CA ARG A 155 12.95 -12.88 8.61
C ARG A 155 13.69 -11.99 9.59
N GLU A 156 14.61 -11.16 9.09
CA GLU A 156 15.35 -10.20 9.91
C GLU A 156 14.42 -9.07 10.41
N LYS A 157 13.42 -8.69 9.63
CA LYS A 157 12.48 -7.62 9.98
C LYS A 157 11.34 -8.11 10.87
N ILE A 158 10.83 -9.32 10.63
CA ILE A 158 9.66 -9.88 11.29
C ILE A 158 9.87 -11.36 11.69
N PRO A 159 10.79 -11.63 12.62
CA PRO A 159 11.20 -13.00 12.95
C PRO A 159 10.08 -13.86 13.57
N ALA A 160 9.19 -13.29 14.38
CA ALA A 160 8.10 -14.05 15.01
C ALA A 160 7.04 -14.46 13.98
N ILE A 161 6.65 -13.55 13.08
CA ILE A 161 5.73 -13.83 11.99
C ILE A 161 6.32 -14.88 11.07
N MET A 162 7.62 -14.80 10.76
CA MET A 162 8.27 -15.81 9.92
C MET A 162 8.39 -17.17 10.60
N ALA A 163 8.54 -17.21 11.93
CA ALA A 163 8.49 -18.46 12.69
C ALA A 163 7.07 -19.06 12.71
N MET A 164 6.03 -18.23 12.86
CA MET A 164 4.63 -18.66 12.70
C MET A 164 4.38 -19.18 11.29
N CYS A 165 4.89 -18.51 10.25
CA CYS A 165 4.78 -19.00 8.87
C CYS A 165 5.46 -20.36 8.69
N ASP A 166 6.65 -20.58 9.27
CA ASP A 166 7.31 -21.88 9.25
C ASP A 166 6.47 -22.95 9.94
N HIS A 167 5.87 -22.61 11.09
CA HIS A 167 4.99 -23.52 11.84
C HIS A 167 3.79 -23.95 11.00
N VAL A 168 3.10 -23.00 10.35
CA VAL A 168 2.00 -23.29 9.42
C VAL A 168 2.46 -24.17 8.26
N GLN A 169 3.66 -23.93 7.72
CA GLN A 169 4.22 -24.72 6.62
C GLN A 169 4.59 -26.15 6.99
N GLN A 170 4.81 -26.44 8.28
CA GLN A 170 5.07 -27.78 8.77
C GLN A 170 3.79 -28.62 8.93
N ASP A 171 2.60 -28.02 8.89
CA ASP A 171 1.35 -28.77 8.92
C ASP A 171 1.19 -29.61 7.64
N PRO A 172 1.03 -30.95 7.72
CA PRO A 172 0.96 -31.81 6.55
C PRO A 172 -0.19 -31.46 5.60
N LYS A 173 -1.36 -31.06 6.12
CA LYS A 173 -2.51 -30.71 5.27
C LYS A 173 -2.26 -29.42 4.50
N TYR A 174 -1.60 -28.46 5.15
CA TYR A 174 -1.21 -27.22 4.47
C TYR A 174 -0.12 -27.47 3.42
N ALA A 175 0.86 -28.33 3.72
CA ALA A 175 1.88 -28.76 2.77
C ALA A 175 1.26 -29.47 1.56
N ASP A 176 0.34 -30.42 1.79
CA ASP A 176 -0.40 -31.14 0.75
C ASP A 176 -1.22 -30.18 -0.12
N TRP A 177 -1.88 -29.20 0.49
CA TRP A 177 -2.60 -28.15 -0.23
C TRP A 177 -1.66 -27.35 -1.15
N LYS A 178 -0.51 -26.89 -0.65
CA LYS A 178 0.48 -26.16 -1.47
C LYS A 178 1.12 -27.03 -2.56
N ALA A 179 1.15 -28.35 -2.38
CA ALA A 179 1.61 -29.29 -3.39
C ALA A 179 0.55 -29.62 -4.46
N SER A 180 -0.72 -29.27 -4.21
CA SER A 180 -1.83 -29.58 -5.12
C SER A 180 -1.72 -28.86 -6.47
N ASP A 181 -2.30 -29.47 -7.51
CA ASP A 181 -2.35 -28.86 -8.84
C ASP A 181 -3.21 -27.59 -8.86
N GLN A 182 -4.24 -27.54 -8.02
CA GLN A 182 -5.08 -26.36 -7.86
C GLN A 182 -4.27 -25.17 -7.35
N TRP A 183 -3.47 -25.36 -6.31
CA TRP A 183 -2.60 -24.29 -5.79
C TRP A 183 -1.61 -23.82 -6.86
N LYS A 184 -0.90 -24.75 -7.52
CA LYS A 184 0.05 -24.43 -8.58
C LYS A 184 -0.59 -23.63 -9.72
N ALA A 185 -1.81 -23.98 -10.12
CA ALA A 185 -2.56 -23.25 -11.14
C ALA A 185 -2.84 -21.80 -10.71
N LEU A 186 -3.34 -21.60 -9.49
CA LEU A 186 -3.62 -20.28 -8.91
C LEU A 186 -2.35 -19.42 -8.79
N THR A 187 -1.24 -20.01 -8.34
CA THR A 187 0.06 -19.33 -8.26
C THR A 187 0.56 -18.93 -9.64
N LYS A 188 0.48 -19.83 -10.63
CA LYS A 188 0.92 -19.53 -12.01
C LYS A 188 0.10 -18.40 -12.63
N GLU A 189 -1.21 -18.40 -12.44
CA GLU A 189 -2.09 -17.32 -12.93
C GLU A 189 -1.71 -15.98 -12.29
N THR A 190 -1.47 -15.97 -10.97
CA THR A 190 -1.03 -14.77 -10.24
C THR A 190 0.30 -14.24 -10.77
N ILE A 191 1.31 -15.09 -10.89
CA ILE A 191 2.63 -14.73 -11.44
C ILE A 191 2.49 -14.14 -12.83
N THR A 192 1.70 -14.77 -13.69
CA THR A 192 1.48 -14.32 -15.08
C THR A 192 0.79 -12.96 -15.10
N ARG A 193 -0.28 -12.80 -14.31
CA ARG A 193 -1.10 -11.58 -14.27
C ARG A 193 -0.31 -10.37 -13.79
N PHE A 194 0.58 -10.55 -12.81
CA PHE A 194 1.35 -9.47 -12.19
C PHE A 194 2.79 -9.38 -12.70
N ASN A 195 3.16 -10.18 -13.71
CA ASN A 195 4.52 -10.26 -14.26
C ASN A 195 5.59 -10.42 -13.16
N LEU A 196 5.32 -11.28 -12.18
CA LEU A 196 6.23 -11.52 -11.05
C LEU A 196 7.35 -12.46 -11.47
N SER A 197 8.53 -12.31 -10.87
CA SER A 197 9.56 -13.33 -10.96
C SER A 197 9.13 -14.57 -10.18
N PRO A 198 9.39 -15.80 -10.69
CA PRO A 198 9.25 -17.00 -9.88
C PRO A 198 10.09 -16.86 -8.59
N ALA A 199 9.47 -17.19 -7.45
CA ALA A 199 10.13 -17.22 -6.15
C ALA A 199 11.03 -18.44 -6.00
#